data_AF-A0A6I0UHW9-F1
#
_entry.id   AF-A0A6I0UHW9-F1
#
_cell.length_a   1.000
_cell.length_b   1.000
_cell.length_c   1.000
_cell.angle_alpha   90.00
_cell.angle_beta   90.00
_cell.angle_gamma   90.00
#
_symmetry.space_group_name_H-M   'P 1'
#
loop_
_entity.id
_entity.type
_entity.pdbx_description
1 polymer ?
#
loop_
_entity_poly.entity_id
_entity_poly.type
_entity_poly.pdbx_seq_one_letter_code
_entity_poly.pdbx_strand_id
1 'polypeptide(L)'
;MKSLRTLTAGERRRITDGDPADLDVVELLARREWDRLEFTRRAGLLIVRPMNGSSRGGVSVYSDDVTDSDAFFDPPTPLGVVRRDGACPTRPWLLESDYLDQRRHATLEDALRELADDLGR
;
A
#
# COMPACT_ATOMS: atom_id res chain seq x y z
N MET A 1 -12.83 -10.51 15.42
CA MET A 1 -11.47 -9.96 15.21
C MET A 1 -11.63 -8.46 15.06
N LYS A 2 -10.93 -7.63 15.86
CA LYS A 2 -11.03 -6.17 15.75
C LYS A 2 -10.42 -5.74 14.41
N SER A 3 -11.10 -4.85 13.68
CA SER A 3 -10.59 -4.34 12.40
C SER A 3 -9.38 -3.44 12.66
N LEU A 4 -8.36 -3.49 11.79
CA LEU A 4 -7.21 -2.58 11.89
C LEU A 4 -7.64 -1.10 11.83
N ARG A 5 -8.75 -0.81 11.15
CA ARG A 5 -9.34 0.54 11.04
C ARG A 5 -9.81 1.09 12.40
N THR A 6 -10.20 0.23 13.33
CA THR A 6 -10.76 0.65 14.63
C THR A 6 -9.72 0.68 15.75
N LEU A 7 -8.43 0.55 15.40
CA LEU A 7 -7.33 0.71 16.35
C LEU A 7 -7.11 2.19 16.70
N THR A 8 -6.92 2.44 17.99
CA THR A 8 -6.50 3.73 18.54
C THR A 8 -5.08 4.06 18.11
N ALA A 9 -4.70 5.35 18.17
CA ALA A 9 -3.33 5.78 17.87
C ALA A 9 -2.27 5.06 18.74
N GLY A 10 -2.60 4.77 20.00
CA GLY A 10 -1.73 4.03 20.91
C GLY A 10 -1.54 2.56 20.48
N GLU A 11 -2.61 1.89 20.06
CA GLU A 11 -2.55 0.52 19.54
C GLU A 11 -1.76 0.47 18.22
N ARG A 12 -2.01 1.41 17.30
CA ARG A 12 -1.26 1.50 16.03
C ARG A 12 0.24 1.67 16.31
N ARG A 13 0.62 2.61 17.19
CA ARG A 13 2.01 2.83 17.58
C ARG A 13 2.64 1.60 18.24
N ARG A 14 1.87 0.89 19.06
CA ARG A 14 2.35 -0.35 19.68
C ARG A 14 2.63 -1.42 18.63
N ILE A 15 1.76 -1.59 17.63
CA ILE A 15 1.98 -2.54 16.54
C ILE A 15 3.20 -2.12 15.70
N THR A 16 3.42 -0.83 15.45
CA THR A 16 4.53 -0.36 14.61
C THR A 16 5.89 -0.26 15.30
N ASP A 17 5.93 0.01 16.59
CA ASP A 17 7.19 0.34 17.29
C ASP A 17 7.39 -0.44 18.59
N GLY A 18 6.36 -1.15 19.07
CA GLY A 18 6.39 -1.91 20.31
C GLY A 18 7.28 -3.15 20.24
N ASP A 19 7.71 -3.63 21.41
CA ASP A 19 8.40 -4.91 21.52
C ASP A 19 7.46 -6.05 21.08
N PRO A 20 7.86 -6.92 20.12
CA PRO A 20 7.05 -8.06 19.71
C PRO A 20 6.62 -9.00 20.85
N ALA A 21 7.36 -9.04 21.96
CA ALA A 21 7.00 -9.84 23.14
C ALA A 21 5.76 -9.31 23.89
N ASP A 22 5.47 -8.01 23.74
CA ASP A 22 4.33 -7.34 24.39
C ASP A 22 3.07 -7.33 23.51
N LEU A 23 3.16 -7.82 22.26
CA LEU A 23 2.05 -7.87 21.32
C LEU A 23 1.20 -9.12 21.51
N ASP A 24 -0.12 -8.97 21.46
CA ASP A 24 -1.00 -10.13 21.35
C ASP A 24 -0.86 -10.83 19.98
N VAL A 25 -1.46 -12.01 19.82
CA VAL A 25 -1.34 -12.80 18.58
C VAL A 25 -1.84 -12.05 17.35
N VAL A 26 -2.89 -11.23 17.47
CA VAL A 26 -3.46 -10.46 16.36
C VAL A 26 -2.58 -9.27 16.03
N GLU A 27 -2.11 -8.55 17.05
CA GLU A 27 -1.15 -7.45 16.91
C GLU A 27 0.17 -7.92 16.28
N LEU A 28 0.68 -9.09 16.68
CA LEU A 28 1.88 -9.69 16.12
C LEU A 28 1.69 -10.09 14.65
N LEU A 29 0.50 -10.57 14.27
CA LEU A 29 0.17 -10.84 12.86
C LEU A 29 0.11 -9.55 12.04
N ALA A 30 -0.49 -8.49 12.59
CA ALA A 30 -0.52 -7.19 11.95
C ALA A 30 0.90 -6.60 11.79
N ARG A 31 1.73 -6.70 12.83
CA ARG A 31 3.14 -6.30 12.79
C ARG A 31 3.91 -7.08 11.72
N ARG A 32 3.75 -8.40 11.66
CA ARG A 32 4.39 -9.19 10.60
C ARG A 32 3.98 -8.78 9.19
N GLU A 33 2.75 -8.29 8.99
CA GLU A 33 2.33 -7.78 7.69
C GLU A 33 2.87 -6.38 7.42
N TRP A 34 2.89 -5.51 8.42
CA TRP A 34 3.57 -4.21 8.36
C TRP A 34 5.03 -4.37 7.93
N ASP A 35 5.77 -5.30 8.56
CA ASP A 35 7.18 -5.58 8.28
C ASP A 35 7.42 -6.21 6.90
N ARG A 36 6.35 -6.60 6.19
CA ARG A 36 6.42 -7.09 4.81
C ARG A 36 6.10 -6.01 3.80
N LEU A 37 5.78 -4.80 4.23
CA LEU A 37 5.54 -3.66 3.37
C LEU A 37 6.73 -2.72 3.39
N GLU A 38 6.98 -2.13 2.24
CA GLU A 38 7.95 -1.06 2.08
C GLU A 38 7.25 0.17 1.54
N PHE A 39 7.51 1.28 2.23
CA PHE A 39 6.92 2.58 1.97
C PHE A 39 8.01 3.46 1.39
N THR A 40 7.82 3.92 0.15
CA THR A 40 8.77 4.79 -0.53
C THR A 40 8.07 6.07 -0.96
N ARG A 41 8.68 7.22 -0.68
CA ARG A 41 8.21 8.51 -1.20
C ARG A 41 8.99 8.86 -2.46
N ARG A 42 8.28 9.14 -3.56
CA ARG A 42 8.91 9.54 -4.84
C ARG A 42 7.95 10.40 -5.64
N ALA A 43 8.45 11.49 -6.23
CA ALA A 43 7.69 12.37 -7.12
C ALA A 43 6.35 12.87 -6.53
N GLY A 44 6.31 13.21 -5.23
CA GLY A 44 5.06 13.65 -4.57
C GLY A 44 4.05 12.54 -4.34
N LEU A 45 4.48 11.27 -4.36
CA LEU A 45 3.62 10.10 -4.15
C LEU A 45 4.18 9.20 -3.05
N LEU A 46 3.27 8.58 -2.28
CA LEU A 46 3.58 7.45 -1.40
C LEU A 46 3.36 6.14 -2.16
N ILE A 47 4.40 5.32 -2.22
CA ILE A 47 4.42 4.04 -2.92
C ILE A 47 4.52 2.94 -1.88
N VAL A 48 3.53 2.05 -1.83
CA VAL A 48 3.47 0.92 -0.90
C VAL A 48 3.66 -0.37 -1.68
N ARG A 49 4.74 -1.09 -1.37
CA ARG A 49 5.10 -2.34 -2.05
C ARG A 49 5.26 -3.50 -1.05
N PRO A 50 4.85 -4.73 -1.39
CA PRO A 50 5.23 -5.89 -0.62
C PRO A 50 6.71 -6.24 -0.86
N MET A 51 7.50 -6.38 0.21
CA MET A 51 8.92 -6.77 0.17
C MET A 51 9.12 -8.24 -0.23
N ASN A 52 8.17 -9.11 0.11
CA ASN A 52 8.28 -10.54 -0.16
C ASN A 52 7.85 -10.87 -1.59
N GLY A 53 8.76 -10.65 -2.56
CA GLY A 53 9.08 -11.46 -3.75
C GLY A 53 7.98 -12.06 -4.66
N SER A 54 6.70 -11.95 -4.33
CA SER A 54 5.62 -12.34 -5.21
C SER A 54 5.56 -11.28 -6.29
N SER A 55 6.10 -11.61 -7.47
CA SER A 55 5.98 -10.78 -8.68
C SER A 55 4.51 -10.50 -9.07
N ARG A 56 3.55 -11.17 -8.41
CA ARG A 56 2.10 -10.92 -8.48
C ARG A 56 1.59 -9.81 -7.57
N GLY A 57 2.37 -9.36 -6.58
CA GLY A 57 1.99 -8.28 -5.66
C GLY A 57 2.08 -6.94 -6.39
N GLY A 58 0.93 -6.35 -6.69
CA GLY A 58 0.89 -4.97 -7.19
C GLY A 58 1.44 -3.99 -6.16
N VAL A 59 1.90 -2.85 -6.64
CA VAL A 59 2.30 -1.70 -5.85
C VAL A 59 1.10 -0.76 -5.76
N SER A 60 0.74 -0.33 -4.57
CA SER A 60 -0.31 0.68 -4.37
C SER A 60 0.33 2.07 -4.31
N VAL A 61 -0.30 3.04 -4.97
CA VAL A 61 0.19 4.42 -5.04
C VAL A 61 -0.84 5.34 -4.40
N TYR A 62 -0.37 6.23 -3.53
CA TYR A 62 -1.15 7.21 -2.79
C TYR A 62 -0.52 8.60 -2.95
N SER A 63 -1.29 9.62 -2.60
CA SER A 63 -0.77 10.99 -2.44
C SER A 63 0.26 11.06 -1.31
N ASP A 64 1.17 12.03 -1.34
CA ASP A 64 2.27 12.14 -0.36
C ASP A 64 1.84 12.60 1.04
N ASP A 65 0.66 13.20 1.17
CA ASP A 65 0.04 13.58 2.44
C ASP A 65 -0.46 12.37 3.25
N VAL A 66 -0.61 11.21 2.61
CA VAL A 66 -0.96 9.95 3.28
C VAL A 66 0.25 9.44 4.07
N THR A 67 0.06 9.17 5.36
CA THR A 67 1.14 8.57 6.18
C THR A 67 1.24 7.07 5.95
N ASP A 68 2.40 6.48 6.24
CA ASP A 68 2.62 5.03 6.15
C ASP A 68 1.60 4.27 7.01
N SER A 69 1.25 4.86 8.16
CA SER A 69 0.24 4.31 9.07
C SER A 69 -1.16 4.38 8.50
N ASP A 70 -1.53 5.47 7.84
CA ASP A 70 -2.84 5.59 7.20
C ASP A 70 -2.94 4.57 6.06
N ALA A 71 -1.92 4.48 5.21
CA ALA A 71 -1.87 3.54 4.11
C ALA A 71 -1.96 2.05 4.54
N PHE A 72 -1.70 1.72 5.80
CA PHE A 72 -1.82 0.36 6.34
C PHE A 72 -3.07 0.14 7.21
N PHE A 73 -3.28 0.97 8.24
CA PHE A 73 -4.32 0.76 9.24
C PHE A 73 -5.68 1.26 8.78
N ASP A 74 -5.70 2.33 7.99
CA ASP A 74 -6.94 2.91 7.42
C ASP A 74 -6.72 3.37 5.98
N PRO A 75 -6.44 2.43 5.07
CA PRO A 75 -5.99 2.77 3.72
C PRO A 75 -7.06 3.59 3.01
N PRO A 76 -6.73 4.80 2.52
CA PRO A 76 -7.59 5.52 1.59
C PRO A 76 -7.67 4.75 0.26
N THR A 77 -8.52 5.21 -0.66
CA THR A 77 -8.52 4.67 -2.02
C THR A 77 -7.18 5.03 -2.68
N PRO A 78 -6.40 4.05 -3.18
CA PRO A 78 -5.16 4.34 -3.89
C PRO A 78 -5.45 5.09 -5.19
N LEU A 79 -4.56 6.01 -5.56
CA LEU A 79 -4.59 6.70 -6.86
C LEU A 79 -4.35 5.72 -8.01
N GLY A 80 -3.66 4.61 -7.75
CA GLY A 80 -3.42 3.57 -8.72
C GLY A 80 -2.77 2.31 -8.15
N VAL A 81 -2.84 1.23 -8.92
CA VAL A 81 -2.16 -0.04 -8.61
C VAL A 81 -1.32 -0.47 -9.80
N VAL A 82 0.00 -0.51 -9.64
CA VAL A 82 0.94 -0.91 -10.69
C VAL A 82 1.39 -2.35 -10.47
N ARG A 83 1.22 -3.23 -11.46
CA ARG A 83 1.63 -4.65 -11.37
C ARG A 83 2.91 -4.91 -12.15
N ARG A 84 3.85 -5.64 -11.53
CA ARG A 84 5.19 -5.90 -12.09
C ARG A 84 5.19 -6.74 -13.37
N ASP A 85 4.19 -7.61 -13.55
CA ASP A 85 4.19 -8.62 -14.62
C ASP A 85 3.14 -8.35 -15.74
N GLY A 86 2.41 -7.22 -15.72
CA GLY A 86 1.33 -6.95 -16.69
C GLY A 86 0.18 -7.99 -16.71
N ALA A 87 0.23 -9.02 -15.87
CA ALA A 87 -0.72 -10.12 -15.82
C ALA A 87 -1.55 -10.12 -14.53
N CYS A 88 -2.87 -10.10 -14.69
CA CYS A 88 -3.86 -10.19 -13.62
C CYS A 88 -3.85 -11.59 -12.97
N PRO A 89 -4.15 -11.69 -11.65
CA PRO A 89 -5.32 -12.49 -11.36
C PRO A 89 -6.31 -11.82 -10.39
N THR A 90 -7.53 -12.25 -10.65
CA THR A 90 -8.87 -12.05 -10.10
C THR A 90 -8.97 -12.21 -8.57
N ARG A 91 -9.72 -11.26 -7.94
CA ARG A 91 -10.43 -11.27 -6.62
C ARG A 91 -9.82 -10.42 -5.47
N PRO A 92 -10.63 -9.95 -4.49
CA PRO A 92 -11.96 -9.34 -4.58
C PRO A 92 -12.10 -8.03 -3.76
N TRP A 93 -10.99 -7.40 -3.34
CA TRP A 93 -10.99 -6.18 -2.52
C TRP A 93 -10.61 -4.89 -3.28
N LEU A 94 -10.41 -4.97 -4.59
CA LEU A 94 -10.17 -3.80 -5.44
C LEU A 94 -11.49 -3.41 -6.09
N LEU A 95 -12.11 -2.34 -5.57
CA LEU A 95 -13.28 -1.72 -6.17
C LEU A 95 -12.98 -1.31 -7.61
N GLU A 96 -13.97 -1.55 -8.46
CA GLU A 96 -14.00 -1.56 -9.92
C GLU A 96 -13.75 -0.22 -10.63
N SER A 97 -13.19 0.82 -10.00
CA SER A 97 -13.13 2.14 -10.65
C SER A 97 -12.08 2.26 -11.76
N ASP A 98 -10.86 1.76 -11.56
CA ASP A 98 -9.74 2.15 -12.45
C ASP A 98 -9.11 0.96 -13.19
N TYR A 99 -9.96 0.05 -13.67
CA TYR A 99 -9.53 -1.03 -14.57
C TYR A 99 -9.09 -0.53 -15.96
N LEU A 100 -9.11 0.79 -16.21
CA LEU A 100 -9.17 1.36 -17.55
C LEU A 100 -7.85 1.78 -18.22
N ASP A 101 -6.67 1.75 -17.58
CA ASP A 101 -5.43 2.14 -18.31
C ASP A 101 -4.18 1.30 -18.05
N GLN A 102 -4.34 0.04 -17.64
CA GLN A 102 -3.21 -0.86 -17.35
C GLN A 102 -2.42 -1.34 -18.58
N ARG A 103 -2.64 -0.78 -19.79
CA ARG A 103 -1.95 -1.19 -21.03
C ARG A 103 -0.88 -0.21 -21.54
N ARG A 104 -0.62 0.93 -20.87
CA ARG A 104 0.20 2.00 -21.47
C ARG A 104 1.66 2.09 -21.02
N HIS A 105 2.05 1.54 -19.87
CA HIS A 105 3.40 1.79 -19.35
C HIS A 105 4.32 0.57 -19.48
N ALA A 106 5.52 0.79 -20.05
CA ALA A 106 6.56 -0.22 -20.16
C ALA A 106 7.25 -0.51 -18.81
N THR A 107 7.24 0.46 -17.88
CA THR A 107 7.89 0.36 -16.57
C THR A 107 7.08 1.04 -15.47
N LEU A 108 7.35 0.69 -14.21
CA LEU A 108 6.82 1.39 -13.02
C LEU A 108 7.21 2.87 -13.01
N GLU A 109 8.41 3.21 -13.49
CA GLU A 109 8.89 4.59 -13.49
C GLU A 109 8.09 5.48 -14.45
N ASP A 110 7.70 4.94 -15.61
CA ASP A 110 6.84 5.66 -16.55
C ASP A 110 5.44 5.89 -15.98
N ALA A 111 4.86 4.87 -15.32
CA ALA A 111 3.55 4.99 -14.68
C ALA A 111 3.55 6.04 -13.56
N LEU A 112 4.61 6.06 -12.73
CA LEU A 112 4.75 7.04 -11.65
C LEU A 112 4.94 8.46 -12.18
N ARG A 113 5.68 8.63 -13.28
CA ARG A 113 5.89 9.93 -13.91
C ARG A 113 4.59 10.50 -14.47
N GLU A 114 3.82 9.69 -15.20
CA GLU A 114 2.54 10.12 -15.75
C GLU A 114 1.54 10.50 -14.64
N LEU A 115 1.44 9.67 -13.59
CA LEU A 115 0.58 9.97 -12.45
C LEU A 115 1.00 11.27 -11.74
N ALA A 116 2.30 11.51 -11.58
CA ALA A 116 2.82 12.74 -10.98
C ALA A 116 2.57 13.97 -11.86
N ASP A 117 2.69 13.84 -13.18
CA ASP A 117 2.43 14.92 -14.15
C ASP A 117 0.94 15.30 -14.16
N ASP A 118 0.02 14.34 -14.04
CA ASP A 118 -1.42 14.58 -13.99
C ASP A 118 -1.87 15.29 -12.71
N LEU A 119 -1.22 15.03 -11.57
CA LEU A 119 -1.51 15.70 -10.31
C LEU A 119 -0.95 17.12 -10.22
N GLY A 120 0.02 17.45 -11.08
CA GLY A 120 0.65 18.78 -11.15
C GLY A 120 -0.04 19.77 -12.09
N ARG A 121 -1.14 19.37 -12.76
CA ARG A 121 -1.91 20.22 -13.69
C ARG A 121 -3.24 20.71 -13.12
#